data_AF-A0A7J7ISS1-F1
#
_entry.id   AF-A0A7J7ISS1-F1
#
_cell.length_a   1.000
_cell.length_b   1.000
_cell.length_c   1.000
_cell.angle_alpha   90.00
_cell.angle_beta   90.00
_cell.angle_gamma   90.00
#
_symmetry.space_group_name_H-M   'P 1'
#
loop_
_entity.id
_entity.type
_entity.pdbx_description
1 polymer ?
#
loop_
_entity_poly.entity_id
_entity_poly.type
_entity_poly.pdbx_seq_one_letter_code
_entity_poly.pdbx_strand_id
1 'polypeptide(L)'
;MNRLSTGQLVALGGVGILSAAALWRFLSRSPRHMQKSAVISKLVIYPIKSCKGIEVTTAECTALGLVSGELRDRQYMVAEADTGKFVSARTHPTLVLSPPV
;
A
#
# COMPACT_ATOMS: atom_id res chain seq x y z
N MET A 1 -44.58 -49.61 -2.06
CA MET A 1 -43.57 -48.83 -2.82
C MET A 1 -44.15 -47.45 -3.06
N ASN A 2 -43.73 -46.43 -2.30
CA ASN A 2 -44.29 -45.08 -2.41
C ASN A 2 -43.83 -44.45 -3.73
N ARG A 3 -44.73 -44.35 -4.71
CA ARG A 3 -44.47 -43.64 -5.96
C ARG A 3 -44.49 -42.15 -5.68
N LEU A 4 -43.35 -41.47 -5.83
CA LEU A 4 -43.30 -40.02 -5.74
C LEU A 4 -44.22 -39.42 -6.82
N SER A 5 -45.01 -38.43 -6.41
CA SER A 5 -45.86 -37.64 -7.32
C SER A 5 -44.97 -36.83 -8.26
N THR A 6 -45.42 -36.64 -9.50
CA THR A 6 -44.74 -35.84 -10.53
C THR A 6 -44.35 -34.45 -10.02
N GLY A 7 -45.15 -33.86 -9.11
CA GLY A 7 -44.85 -32.57 -8.48
C GLY A 7 -43.63 -32.60 -7.55
N GLN A 8 -43.37 -33.71 -6.85
CA GLN A 8 -42.21 -33.86 -5.96
C GLN A 8 -40.89 -34.04 -6.75
N LEU A 9 -40.97 -34.73 -7.89
CA LEU A 9 -39.82 -34.89 -8.81
C LEU A 9 -39.43 -33.55 -9.46
N VAL A 10 -40.41 -32.74 -9.86
CA VAL A 10 -40.17 -31.39 -10.40
C VAL A 10 -39.56 -30.45 -9.35
N ALA A 11 -40.06 -30.51 -8.11
CA ALA A 11 -39.53 -29.68 -7.01
C ALA A 11 -38.07 -30.03 -6.66
N LEU A 12 -37.72 -31.30 -6.56
CA LEU A 12 -36.34 -31.74 -6.26
C LEU A 12 -35.37 -31.41 -7.41
N GLY A 13 -35.80 -31.57 -8.66
CA GLY A 13 -35.03 -31.15 -9.83
C GLY A 13 -34.74 -29.64 -9.84
N GLY A 14 -35.74 -28.82 -9.51
CA GLY A 14 -35.59 -27.36 -9.43
C GLY A 14 -34.57 -26.92 -8.36
N VAL A 15 -34.60 -27.53 -7.17
CA VAL A 15 -33.64 -27.22 -6.09
C VAL A 15 -32.21 -27.61 -6.47
N GLY A 16 -32.02 -28.76 -7.11
CA GLY A 16 -30.72 -29.21 -7.60
C GLY A 16 -30.10 -28.26 -8.63
N ILE A 17 -30.91 -27.74 -9.56
CA ILE A 17 -30.45 -26.80 -10.59
C ILE A 17 -30.08 -25.45 -9.96
N LEU A 18 -30.89 -24.91 -9.06
CA LEU A 18 -30.62 -23.62 -8.39
C LEU A 18 -29.37 -23.68 -7.52
N SER A 19 -29.18 -24.76 -6.77
CA SER A 19 -27.99 -24.95 -5.92
C SER A 19 -26.73 -25.15 -6.76
N ALA A 20 -26.79 -25.93 -7.85
CA ALA A 20 -25.69 -26.07 -8.80
C ALA A 20 -25.33 -24.74 -9.47
N ALA A 21 -26.33 -23.94 -9.88
CA ALA A 21 -26.10 -22.63 -10.48
C ALA A 21 -25.50 -21.62 -9.48
N ALA A 22 -25.99 -21.62 -8.24
CA ALA A 22 -25.46 -20.77 -7.17
C ALA A 22 -24.01 -21.15 -6.83
N LEU A 23 -23.71 -22.44 -6.73
CA LEU A 23 -22.37 -22.95 -6.52
C LEU A 23 -21.46 -22.59 -7.69
N TRP A 24 -21.90 -22.78 -8.93
CA TRP A 24 -21.14 -22.40 -10.12
C TRP A 24 -20.84 -20.89 -10.13
N ARG A 25 -21.81 -20.04 -9.79
CA ARG A 25 -21.63 -18.58 -9.72
C ARG A 25 -20.68 -18.17 -8.59
N PHE A 26 -20.75 -18.85 -7.45
CA PHE A 26 -19.86 -18.62 -6.31
C PHE A 26 -18.42 -19.03 -6.65
N LEU A 27 -18.23 -20.20 -7.24
CA LEU A 27 -16.93 -20.74 -7.65
C LEU A 27 -16.35 -20.02 -8.88
N SER A 28 -17.20 -19.45 -9.74
CA SER A 28 -16.78 -18.69 -10.94
C SER A 28 -16.65 -17.20 -10.68
N ARG A 29 -16.58 -16.78 -9.41
CA ARG A 29 -16.18 -15.41 -9.09
C ARG A 29 -14.75 -15.22 -9.54
N SER A 30 -14.60 -14.62 -10.73
CA SER A 30 -13.29 -14.26 -11.27
C SER A 30 -12.60 -13.32 -10.27
N PRO A 31 -11.34 -13.60 -9.89
CA PRO A 31 -10.59 -12.69 -9.04
C PRO A 31 -10.53 -11.32 -9.71
N ARG A 32 -10.75 -10.26 -8.93
CA ARG A 32 -10.71 -8.88 -9.44
C ARG A 32 -9.41 -8.66 -10.19
N HIS A 33 -9.50 -8.33 -11.47
CA HIS A 33 -8.34 -8.01 -12.30
C HIS A 33 -7.70 -6.73 -11.76
N MET A 34 -6.63 -6.87 -10.99
CA MET A 34 -5.86 -5.74 -10.49
C MET A 34 -5.08 -5.14 -11.66
N GLN A 35 -5.49 -3.95 -12.09
CA GLN A 35 -4.71 -3.19 -13.07
C GLN A 35 -3.57 -2.46 -12.38
N LYS A 36 -2.38 -2.59 -12.95
CA LYS A 36 -1.20 -1.83 -12.52
C LYS A 36 -1.44 -0.36 -12.83
N SER A 37 -1.58 0.47 -11.79
CA SER A 37 -1.90 1.89 -11.93
C SER A 37 -0.66 2.78 -12.10
N ALA A 38 0.50 2.37 -11.56
CA ALA A 38 1.73 3.15 -11.61
C ALA A 38 2.99 2.31 -11.42
N VAL A 39 4.13 2.92 -11.71
CA VAL A 39 5.48 2.43 -11.39
C VAL A 39 6.22 3.53 -10.64
N ILE A 40 6.96 3.15 -9.61
CA ILE A 40 7.83 4.07 -8.88
C ILE A 40 9.00 4.43 -9.80
N SER A 41 9.15 5.72 -10.11
CA SER A 41 10.27 6.21 -10.92
C SER A 41 11.55 6.39 -10.12
N LYS A 42 11.44 6.85 -8.86
CA LYS A 42 12.55 7.13 -7.96
C LYS A 42 12.15 6.93 -6.50
N LEU A 43 13.11 6.52 -5.68
CA LEU A 43 13.02 6.55 -4.22
C LEU A 43 14.01 7.56 -3.69
N VAL A 44 13.57 8.44 -2.79
CA VAL A 44 14.42 9.48 -2.21
C VAL A 44 14.20 9.52 -0.71
N ILE A 45 15.29 9.38 0.05
CA ILE A 45 15.30 9.48 1.51
C ILE A 45 15.81 10.87 1.90
N TYR A 46 15.21 11.49 2.91
CA TYR A 46 15.64 12.78 3.44
C TYR A 46 16.12 12.62 4.89
N PRO A 47 17.39 12.23 5.13
CA PRO A 47 17.86 11.91 6.49
C PRO A 47 17.73 13.09 7.46
N ILE A 48 18.02 14.30 6.98
CA ILE A 48 17.85 15.55 7.72
C ILE A 48 16.63 16.30 7.15
N LYS A 49 15.70 16.67 8.04
CA LYS A 49 14.52 17.47 7.67
C LYS A 49 14.93 18.74 6.95
N SER A 50 14.24 19.03 5.85
CA SER A 50 14.42 20.25 5.03
C SER A 50 15.75 20.36 4.26
N CYS A 51 16.63 19.35 4.32
CA CYS A 51 17.86 19.29 3.52
C CYS A 51 17.65 18.51 2.21
N LYS A 52 18.69 18.44 1.37
CA LYS A 52 18.66 17.67 0.13
C LYS A 52 18.50 16.18 0.39
N GLY A 53 17.67 15.52 -0.41
CA GLY A 53 17.44 14.08 -0.33
C GLY A 53 18.51 13.27 -1.06
N ILE A 54 18.61 11.99 -0.69
CA ILE A 54 19.48 10.98 -1.30
C ILE A 54 18.60 10.03 -2.11
N GLU A 55 18.88 9.90 -3.40
CA GLU A 55 18.21 8.92 -4.26
C GLU A 55 18.78 7.52 -3.97
N VAL A 56 17.89 6.54 -3.81
CA VAL A 56 18.25 5.14 -3.52
C VAL A 56 17.55 4.22 -4.51
N THR A 57 18.15 3.06 -4.77
CA THR A 57 17.56 2.04 -5.66
C THR A 57 16.54 1.17 -4.92
N THR A 58 16.77 0.92 -3.64
CA THR A 58 15.90 0.13 -2.77
C THR A 58 15.79 0.78 -1.39
N ALA A 59 14.63 0.60 -0.76
CA ALA A 59 14.38 1.01 0.61
C ALA A 59 13.35 0.07 1.26
N GLU A 60 13.53 -0.19 2.54
CA GLU A 60 12.57 -0.88 3.40
C GLU A 60 11.47 0.09 3.83
N CYS A 61 10.22 -0.33 3.68
CA CYS A 61 9.07 0.40 4.19
C CYS A 61 8.83 0.01 5.65
N THR A 62 9.16 0.92 6.57
CA THR A 62 8.90 0.73 8.01
C THR A 62 7.69 1.55 8.46
N ALA A 63 7.22 1.33 9.68
CA ALA A 63 6.15 2.15 10.27
C ALA A 63 6.51 3.64 10.41
N LEU A 64 7.81 3.96 10.48
CA LEU A 64 8.30 5.34 10.63
C LEU A 64 8.71 6.00 9.30
N GLY A 65 8.81 5.23 8.21
CA GLY A 65 9.24 5.73 6.91
C GLY A 65 10.21 4.81 6.20
N LEU A 66 10.83 5.33 5.13
CA LEU A 66 11.80 4.60 4.32
C LEU A 66 13.15 4.45 5.04
N VAL A 67 13.74 3.27 4.93
CA VAL A 67 15.08 2.96 5.45
C VAL A 67 15.94 2.29 4.37
N SER A 68 17.20 2.69 4.22
CA SER A 68 18.14 2.05 3.31
C SER A 68 19.55 2.07 3.94
N GLY A 69 19.99 0.92 4.44
CA GLY A 69 21.19 0.84 5.28
C GLY A 69 21.07 1.75 6.51
N GLU A 70 22.03 2.67 6.67
CA GLU A 70 22.04 3.65 7.76
C GLU A 70 21.12 4.86 7.50
N LEU A 71 20.59 5.01 6.28
CA LEU A 71 19.73 6.13 5.92
C LEU A 71 18.31 5.88 6.42
N ARG A 72 17.79 6.81 7.21
CA ARG A 72 16.40 6.79 7.68
C ARG A 72 15.71 8.10 7.36
N ASP A 73 14.50 8.02 6.84
CA ASP A 73 13.75 9.20 6.43
C ASP A 73 13.38 10.11 7.62
N ARG A 74 13.81 11.38 7.56
CA ARG A 74 13.65 12.44 8.58
C ARG A 74 14.08 12.05 10.01
N GLN A 75 15.12 11.24 10.16
CA GLN A 75 15.68 10.91 11.48
C GLN A 75 16.28 12.12 12.20
N TYR A 76 16.77 13.12 11.47
CA TYR A 76 17.41 14.31 12.03
C TYR A 76 16.68 15.60 11.69
N MET A 77 16.93 16.63 12.49
CA MET A 77 16.42 17.97 12.29
C MET A 77 17.45 18.99 12.78
N VAL A 78 17.60 20.08 12.03
CA VAL A 78 18.42 21.22 12.45
C VAL A 78 17.64 22.04 13.49
N ALA A 79 18.30 22.39 14.59
CA ALA A 79 17.76 23.27 15.61
C ALA A 79 18.78 24.34 15.98
N GLU A 80 18.29 25.51 16.38
CA GLU A 80 19.11 26.55 16.98
C GLU A 80 19.72 26.05 18.30
N ALA A 81 21.03 26.22 18.48
CA ALA A 81 21.74 25.66 19.63
C ALA A 81 21.22 26.21 20.96
N ASP A 82 20.94 27.52 21.03
CA ASP A 82 20.56 28.17 22.29
C ASP A 82 19.08 27.99 22.62
N THR A 83 18.20 28.06 21.61
CA THR A 83 16.75 28.08 21.82
C THR A 83 16.09 26.72 21.62
N GLY A 84 16.77 25.77 20.97
CA GLY A 84 16.21 24.48 20.55
C GLY A 84 15.12 24.61 19.46
N LYS A 85 14.88 25.81 18.92
CA LYS A 85 13.86 26.01 17.88
C LYS A 85 14.26 25.29 16.61
N PHE A 86 13.29 24.60 16.00
CA PHE A 86 13.53 23.92 14.74
C PHE A 86 13.77 24.92 13.61
N VAL A 87 14.78 24.62 12.80
CA VAL A 87 15.08 25.34 11.57
C VAL A 87 14.44 24.57 10.41
N SER A 88 13.74 25.26 9.52
CA SER A 88 13.08 24.61 8.36
C SER A 88 13.30 25.40 7.08
N ALA A 89 13.13 24.74 5.93
CA ALA A 89 13.28 25.39 4.62
C ALA A 89 12.30 26.55 4.38
N ARG A 90 11.23 26.69 5.18
CA ARG A 90 10.31 27.84 5.11
C ARG A 90 10.97 29.13 5.61
N THR A 91 11.80 29.02 6.65
CA THR A 91 12.52 30.17 7.23
C THR A 91 13.95 30.28 6.69
N HIS A 92 14.56 29.14 6.37
CA HIS A 92 15.93 29.04 5.86
C HIS A 92 15.96 28.19 4.58
N PRO A 93 15.50 28.74 3.45
CA PRO A 93 15.35 27.99 2.20
C PRO A 93 16.67 27.41 1.67
N THR A 94 17.81 27.99 2.04
CA THR A 94 19.14 27.49 1.69
C THR A 94 19.46 26.12 2.29
N LEU A 95 18.67 25.61 3.25
CA LEU A 95 18.84 24.24 3.77
C LEU A 95 18.75 23.18 2.67
N VAL A 96 17.91 23.37 1.65
CA VAL A 96 17.83 22.45 0.50
C VAL A 96 19.12 22.42 -0.34
N LEU A 97 19.95 23.46 -0.15
CA LEU A 97 21.32 23.66 -0.60
C LEU A 97 22.29 22.56 -0.16
N SER A 98 22.11 22.17 1.09
CA SER A 98 23.10 21.40 1.83
C SER A 98 23.25 20.01 1.21
N PRO A 99 24.49 19.56 0.93
CA PRO A 99 24.70 18.20 0.49
C PRO A 99 24.21 17.24 1.58
N PRO A 100 23.59 16.11 1.20
CA PRO A 100 23.35 15.05 2.15
C PRO A 100 24.70 14.53 2.66
N VAL A 101 24.84 14.42 3.98
CA VAL A 101 26.00 13.80 4.65
C VAL A 101 26.05 12.30 4.41
#